data_AF-A0A9D4WN47-F1
#
_entry.id   AF-A0A9D4WN47-F1
#
_cell.length_a   1.000
_cell.length_b   1.000
_cell.length_c   1.000
_cell.angle_alpha   90.00
_cell.angle_beta   90.00
_cell.angle_gamma   90.00
#
_symmetry.space_group_name_H-M   'P 1'
#
loop_
_entity.id
_entity.type
_entity.pdbx_description
1 polymer ?
#
loop_
_entity_poly.entity_id
_entity_poly.type
_entity_poly.pdbx_seq_one_letter_code
_entity_poly.pdbx_strand_id
1 'polypeptide(L)'
;MWCNGIISGPLLFIWTLVQGDLTMTINFPHLLSPGFIVVLLLSCILAFFLNYSIFLNTTLNSALTQTICGNMKDLFTIGFGWIIFGGLPFDFWNVIGQSLGFAGSGLYAFYKLIGK
;
A
#
# COMPACT_ATOMS: atom_id res chain seq x y z
N MET A 1 10.45 12.85 4.35
CA MET A 1 9.05 12.86 4.79
C MET A 1 8.33 14.17 4.49
N TRP A 2 8.90 15.32 4.89
CA TRP A 2 8.28 16.63 4.69
C TRP A 2 8.06 16.99 3.21
N CYS A 3 9.04 16.79 2.32
CA CYS A 3 8.87 17.04 0.89
C CYS A 3 7.82 16.12 0.23
N ASN A 4 7.68 14.87 0.68
CA ASN A 4 6.73 13.95 0.09
C ASN A 4 5.29 14.39 0.39
N GLY A 5 5.01 14.78 1.64
CA GLY A 5 3.70 15.31 2.04
C GLY A 5 3.39 16.70 1.46
N ILE A 6 4.39 17.58 1.34
CA ILE A 6 4.21 18.92 0.76
C ILE A 6 3.95 18.87 -0.75
N ILE A 7 4.55 17.91 -1.45
CA ILE A 7 4.33 17.76 -2.90
C ILE A 7 3.06 16.95 -3.18
N SER A 8 2.80 15.89 -2.43
CA SER A 8 1.61 15.05 -2.65
C SER A 8 0.32 15.70 -2.15
N GLY A 9 0.37 16.50 -1.08
CA GLY A 9 -0.80 17.16 -0.49
C GLY A 9 -1.62 18.00 -1.48
N PRO A 10 -1.05 19.02 -2.13
CA PRO A 10 -1.78 19.85 -3.10
C PRO A 10 -2.19 19.07 -4.35
N LEU A 11 -1.37 18.10 -4.77
CA LEU A 11 -1.63 17.29 -5.98
C LEU A 11 -2.80 16.33 -5.76
N LEU A 12 -2.84 15.67 -4.59
CA LEU A 12 -3.98 14.85 -4.16
C LEU A 12 -5.22 15.70 -3.95
N PHE A 13 -5.10 16.89 -3.35
CA PHE A 13 -6.23 17.79 -3.16
C PHE A 13 -6.87 18.18 -4.50
N ILE A 14 -6.07 18.59 -5.49
CA ILE A 14 -6.54 18.92 -6.85
C ILE A 14 -7.18 17.68 -7.50
N TRP A 15 -6.55 16.50 -7.39
CA TRP A 15 -7.08 15.26 -7.95
C TRP A 15 -8.44 14.87 -7.34
N THR A 16 -8.58 14.98 -6.02
CA THR A 16 -9.85 14.70 -5.32
C THR A 16 -10.98 15.67 -5.70
N LEU A 17 -10.65 16.91 -6.04
CA LEU A 17 -11.64 17.88 -6.55
C LEU A 17 -12.11 17.52 -7.96
N VAL A 18 -11.22 17.00 -8.82
CA VAL A 18 -11.56 16.57 -10.19
C VAL A 18 -12.38 15.29 -10.19
N GLN A 19 -12.08 14.34 -9.29
CA GLN A 19 -12.72 13.02 -9.25
C GLN A 19 -14.10 13.04 -8.55
N GLY A 20 -14.43 14.11 -7.81
CA GLY A 20 -15.73 14.29 -7.18
C GLY A 20 -15.95 13.47 -5.91
N ASP A 21 -14.91 12.83 -5.37
CA ASP A 21 -14.96 12.04 -4.14
C ASP A 21 -15.42 12.87 -2.92
N LEU A 22 -15.17 14.18 -2.95
CA LEU A 22 -15.67 15.12 -1.93
C LEU A 22 -17.21 15.14 -1.89
N THR A 23 -17.87 15.11 -3.04
CA THR A 23 -19.33 15.16 -3.16
C THR A 23 -19.96 13.83 -2.74
N MET A 24 -19.31 12.69 -3.04
CA MET A 24 -19.71 11.37 -2.55
C MET A 24 -19.56 11.26 -1.03
N THR A 25 -18.44 11.78 -0.50
CA THR A 25 -18.14 11.76 0.94
C THR A 25 -19.17 12.61 1.69
N ILE A 26 -19.44 13.86 1.28
CA ILE A 26 -20.39 14.76 1.96
C ILE A 26 -21.84 14.24 1.93
N ASN A 27 -22.23 13.48 0.89
CA ASN A 27 -23.57 12.89 0.81
C ASN A 27 -23.73 11.59 1.61
N PHE A 28 -22.69 11.08 2.28
CA PHE A 28 -22.81 9.85 3.06
C PHE A 28 -23.50 10.10 4.41
N PRO A 29 -24.71 9.56 4.66
CA PRO A 29 -25.51 9.87 5.84
C PRO A 29 -24.95 9.29 7.16
N HIS A 30 -23.84 8.53 7.12
CA HIS A 30 -23.17 7.94 8.29
C HIS A 30 -21.72 8.43 8.48
N LEU A 31 -21.32 9.52 7.82
CA LEU A 31 -20.01 10.18 7.98
C LEU A 31 -19.62 10.45 9.45
N LEU A 32 -20.59 10.82 10.28
CA LEU A 32 -20.40 11.17 11.69
C LEU A 32 -20.63 9.99 12.65
N SER A 33 -20.78 8.77 12.14
CA SER A 33 -20.83 7.60 13.01
C SER A 33 -19.49 7.45 13.74
N PRO A 34 -19.47 7.29 15.09
CA PRO A 34 -18.24 7.18 15.84
C PRO A 34 -17.38 5.99 15.38
N GLY A 35 -18.01 4.91 14.90
CA GLY A 35 -17.29 3.76 14.34
C GLY A 35 -16.52 4.12 13.06
N PHE A 36 -17.12 4.90 12.16
CA PHE A 36 -16.47 5.32 10.92
C PHE A 36 -15.28 6.25 11.19
N ILE A 37 -15.44 7.21 12.10
CA ILE A 37 -14.39 8.15 12.50
C ILE A 37 -13.19 7.41 13.13
N VAL A 38 -13.45 6.42 14.00
CA VAL A 38 -12.39 5.62 14.63
C VAL A 38 -11.60 4.82 13.59
N VAL A 39 -12.29 4.15 12.66
CA VAL A 39 -11.63 3.40 11.58
C VAL A 39 -10.85 4.32 10.64
N LEU A 40 -11.39 5.51 10.34
CA LEU A 40 -10.71 6.53 9.55
C LEU A 40 -9.43 7.02 10.23
N LEU A 41 -9.49 7.35 11.52
CA LEU A 41 -8.30 7.76 12.30
C LEU A 41 -7.25 6.66 12.34
N LEU A 42 -7.68 5.41 12.56
CA LEU A 42 -6.77 4.26 12.63
C LEU A 42 -6.10 4.00 11.27
N SER A 43 -6.83 4.19 10.17
CA SER A 43 -6.27 4.15 8.81
C SER A 43 -5.22 5.26 8.58
N CYS A 44 -5.50 6.49 9.02
CA CYS A 44 -4.53 7.60 8.93
C CYS A 44 -3.25 7.34 9.73
N ILE A 45 -3.36 6.78 10.94
CA ILE A 45 -2.20 6.42 11.77
C ILE A 45 -1.38 5.32 11.10
N LEU A 46 -2.03 4.29 10.55
CA LEU A 46 -1.37 3.20 9.83
C LEU A 46 -0.65 3.72 8.58
N ALA A 47 -1.27 4.62 7.83
CA ALA A 47 -0.66 5.24 6.65
C ALA A 47 0.60 6.05 7.00
N PHE A 48 0.59 6.76 8.13
CA PHE A 48 1.76 7.47 8.62
C PHE A 48 2.89 6.50 9.00
N PHE A 49 2.56 5.42 9.72
CA PHE A 49 3.51 4.36 10.07
C PHE A 49 4.11 3.66 8.84
N LEU A 50 3.30 3.42 7.80
CA LEU A 50 3.77 2.84 6.53
C LEU A 50 4.75 3.79 5.83
N ASN A 51 4.42 5.07 5.72
CA ASN A 51 5.32 6.08 5.15
C ASN A 51 6.63 6.20 5.95
N TYR A 52 6.53 6.09 7.28
CA TYR A 52 7.71 6.07 8.15
C TYR A 52 8.60 4.84 7.90
N SER A 53 7.99 3.66 7.89
CA SER A 53 8.67 2.38 7.67
C SER A 53 9.31 2.32 6.28
N ILE A 54 8.64 2.86 5.27
CA ILE A 54 9.17 3.00 3.91
C ILE A 54 10.45 3.83 3.93
N PHE A 55 10.41 5.03 4.50
CA PHE A 55 11.57 5.93 4.54
C PHE A 55 12.73 5.36 5.36
N LEU A 56 12.43 4.71 6.48
CA LEU A 56 13.45 4.04 7.30
C LEU A 56 14.09 2.90 6.52
N ASN A 57 13.29 2.11 5.80
CA ASN A 57 13.78 1.02 4.97
C ASN A 57 14.60 1.52 3.77
N THR A 58 14.28 2.67 3.16
CA THR A 58 15.12 3.29 2.10
C THR A 58 16.41 3.90 2.64
N THR A 59 16.42 4.30 3.91
CA THR A 59 17.59 4.90 4.56
C THR A 59 18.58 3.84 5.05
N LEU A 60 18.07 2.74 5.63
CA LEU A 60 18.90 1.64 6.14
C LEU A 60 19.23 0.60 5.07
N ASN A 61 18.37 0.44 4.08
CA ASN A 61 18.50 -0.56 3.02
C ASN A 61 18.26 0.11 1.67
N SER A 62 18.98 -0.30 0.63
CA SER A 62 18.85 0.32 -0.69
C SER A 62 17.40 0.34 -1.20
N ALA A 63 17.06 1.27 -2.10
CA ALA A 63 15.75 1.39 -2.73
C ALA A 63 15.21 0.06 -3.28
N LEU A 64 16.10 -0.84 -3.71
CA LEU A 64 15.74 -2.14 -4.26
C LEU A 64 15.18 -3.12 -3.21
N THR A 65 15.63 -3.05 -1.96
CA THR A 65 15.07 -3.84 -0.86
C THR A 65 13.68 -3.35 -0.44
N GLN A 66 13.36 -2.07 -0.65
CA GLN A 66 12.00 -1.57 -0.44
C GLN A 66 11.03 -2.11 -1.50
N THR A 67 11.43 -2.15 -2.77
CA THR A 67 10.61 -2.71 -3.85
C THR A 67 10.29 -4.19 -3.61
N ILE A 68 11.25 -4.95 -3.07
CA ILE A 68 11.08 -6.37 -2.74
C ILE A 68 10.10 -6.58 -1.58
N CYS A 69 10.26 -5.82 -0.47
CA CYS A 69 9.30 -5.85 0.63
C CYS A 69 7.90 -5.42 0.17
N GLY A 70 7.80 -4.49 -0.79
CA GLY A 70 6.54 -4.08 -1.42
C GLY A 70 5.83 -5.25 -2.10
N ASN A 71 6.53 -5.94 -3.02
CA ASN A 71 5.98 -7.11 -3.72
C ASN A 71 5.56 -8.22 -2.74
N MET A 72 6.35 -8.41 -1.67
CA MET A 72 6.05 -9.39 -0.63
C MET A 72 4.80 -8.99 0.19
N LYS A 73 4.64 -7.72 0.53
CA LYS A 73 3.44 -7.18 1.18
C LYS A 73 2.20 -7.42 0.31
N ASP A 74 2.31 -7.22 -1.00
CA ASP A 74 1.18 -7.36 -1.93
C ASP A 74 0.75 -8.82 -2.05
N LEU A 75 1.68 -9.79 -2.05
CA LEU A 75 1.34 -11.21 -1.97
C LEU A 75 0.53 -11.56 -0.72
N PHE A 76 0.97 -11.09 0.45
CA PHE A 76 0.23 -11.33 1.68
C PHE A 76 -1.14 -10.65 1.65
N THR A 77 -1.22 -9.43 1.14
CA THR A 77 -2.48 -8.69 1.07
C THR A 77 -3.50 -9.39 0.16
N ILE A 78 -3.08 -9.90 -0.99
CA ILE A 78 -3.95 -10.67 -1.89
C ILE A 78 -4.30 -12.05 -1.31
N GLY A 79 -3.33 -12.74 -0.69
CA GLY A 79 -3.58 -14.02 -0.03
C GLY A 79 -4.62 -13.89 1.10
N PHE A 80 -4.46 -12.89 1.97
CA PHE A 80 -5.47 -12.57 2.98
C PHE A 80 -6.79 -12.12 2.36
N GLY A 81 -6.75 -11.35 1.26
CA GLY A 81 -7.93 -10.96 0.51
C GLY A 81 -8.77 -12.15 0.04
N TRP A 82 -8.14 -13.19 -0.52
CA TRP A 82 -8.85 -14.41 -0.92
C TRP A 82 -9.41 -15.20 0.26
N ILE A 83 -8.64 -15.35 1.34
CA ILE A 83 -9.07 -16.12 2.52
C ILE A 83 -10.24 -15.43 3.24
N ILE A 84 -10.20 -14.10 3.37
CA ILE A 84 -11.16 -13.33 4.16
C ILE A 84 -12.39 -12.96 3.35
N PHE A 85 -12.23 -12.52 2.10
CA PHE A 85 -13.34 -12.00 1.31
C PHE A 85 -13.99 -13.03 0.38
N GLY A 86 -13.40 -14.22 0.18
CA GLY A 86 -14.03 -15.41 -0.41
C GLY A 86 -14.65 -15.29 -1.82
N GLY A 87 -14.64 -14.09 -2.42
CA GLY A 87 -15.43 -13.74 -3.60
C GLY A 87 -14.68 -12.89 -4.63
N LEU A 88 -13.35 -12.76 -4.50
CA LEU A 88 -12.56 -12.19 -5.58
C LEU A 88 -12.45 -13.25 -6.70
N PRO A 89 -12.77 -12.93 -7.97
CA PRO A 89 -12.53 -13.85 -9.07
C PRO A 89 -11.06 -14.27 -9.04
N PHE A 90 -10.82 -15.57 -9.07
CA PHE A 90 -9.48 -16.13 -9.03
C PHE A 90 -8.82 -15.89 -10.38
N ASP A 91 -8.26 -14.69 -10.58
CA ASP A 91 -7.55 -14.35 -11.79
C ASP A 91 -6.22 -15.10 -11.82
N PHE A 92 -6.23 -16.26 -12.48
CA PHE A 92 -5.07 -17.14 -12.67
C PHE A 92 -3.82 -16.38 -13.14
N TRP A 93 -4.01 -15.41 -14.04
CA TRP A 93 -2.95 -14.52 -14.53
C TRP A 93 -2.33 -13.65 -13.45
N ASN A 94 -3.14 -13.16 -12.50
CA ASN A 94 -2.66 -12.35 -11.39
C ASN A 94 -1.80 -13.20 -10.44
N VAL A 95 -2.20 -14.46 -10.21
CA VAL A 95 -1.43 -15.41 -9.38
C VAL A 95 -0.07 -15.70 -9.98
N ILE A 96 -0.03 -15.96 -11.30
CA ILE A 96 1.22 -16.19 -12.03
C ILE A 96 2.10 -14.94 -11.94
N GLY A 97 1.56 -13.76 -12.25
CA GLY A 97 2.30 -12.50 -12.17
C GLY A 97 2.92 -12.27 -10.79
N GLN A 98 2.18 -12.57 -9.73
CA GLN A 98 2.67 -12.38 -8.37
C GLN A 98 3.67 -13.43 -7.92
N SER A 99 3.50 -14.68 -8.34
CA SER A 99 4.50 -15.73 -8.11
C SER A 99 5.83 -15.44 -8.82
N LEU A 100 5.78 -14.88 -10.04
CA LEU A 100 6.96 -14.44 -10.78
C LEU A 100 7.66 -13.27 -10.08
N GLY A 101 6.87 -12.30 -9.59
CA GLY A 101 7.36 -11.17 -8.79
C GLY A 101 8.02 -11.61 -7.48
N PHE A 102 7.50 -12.66 -6.83
CA PHE A 102 8.11 -13.28 -5.65
C PHE A 102 9.41 -14.01 -5.98
N ALA A 103 9.43 -14.78 -7.06
CA ALA A 103 10.62 -15.51 -7.49
C ALA A 103 11.76 -14.53 -7.85
N GLY A 104 11.44 -13.44 -8.56
CA GLY A 104 12.39 -12.39 -8.90
C GLY A 104 12.94 -11.66 -7.67
N SER A 105 12.10 -11.41 -6.67
CA SER A 105 12.53 -10.77 -5.42
C SER A 105 13.41 -11.69 -4.56
N GLY A 106 13.10 -12.99 -4.52
CA GLY A 106 13.90 -14.02 -3.85
C GLY A 106 15.27 -14.22 -4.49
N LEU A 107 15.34 -14.30 -5.83
CA LEU A 107 16.59 -14.38 -6.58
C LEU A 107 17.47 -13.16 -6.32
N TYR A 108 16.91 -11.95 -6.35
CA TYR A 108 17.67 -10.75 -6.04
C TYR A 108 18.21 -10.76 -4.59
N ALA A 109 17.39 -11.14 -3.61
CA ALA A 109 17.84 -11.24 -2.22
C ALA A 109 18.98 -12.26 -2.07
N PHE A 110 18.90 -13.38 -2.78
CA PHE A 110 19.93 -14.41 -2.81
C PHE A 110 21.24 -13.89 -3.41
N TYR A 111 21.19 -13.24 -4.59
CA TYR A 111 22.39 -12.64 -5.20
C TYR A 111 23.01 -11.54 -4.33
N LYS A 112 22.20 -10.73 -3.64
CA LYS A 112 22.70 -9.70 -2.72
C LYS A 112 23.35 -10.29 -1.46
N LEU A 113 22.90 -11.47 -1.01
CA LEU A 113 23.50 -12.20 0.11
C LEU A 113 24.78 -12.94 -0.28
N ILE A 114 24.85 -13.47 -1.50
CA ILE A 114 25.98 -14.28 -1.98
C ILE A 114 27.10 -13.45 -2.59
N GLY A 115 26.80 -12.26 -3.13
CA GLY A 115 27.77 -11.31 -3.66
C GLY A 115 28.45 -10.45 -2.58
N LYS A 116 28.48 -10.94 -1.33
CA LYS A 116 29.11 -10.30 -0.19
C LYS A 116 30.28 -11.14 0.27
#